data_AF-A0AAD5UGE9-F1
#
_entry.id   AF-A0AAD5UGE9-F1
#
_cell.length_a   1.000
_cell.length_b   1.000
_cell.length_c   1.000
_cell.angle_alpha   90.00
_cell.angle_beta   90.00
_cell.angle_gamma   90.00
#
_symmetry.space_group_name_H-M   'P 1'
#
loop_
_entity.id
_entity.type
_entity.pdbx_description
1 polymer ?
#
loop_
_entity_poly.entity_id
_entity_poly.type
_entity_poly.pdbx_seq_one_letter_code
_entity_poly.pdbx_strand_id
1 'polypeptide(L)'
;MNYGLYYITGNGQHVEFPIGLPQYMAPEIFKSGPYEESTAKSDIWSFGILLLELYFGNIFDNQSIEELVVNVMERKPIIQKLDLLDDLEFKSFISLCLEEDSAKRPDTDTLINHSWFKDLEVENTWYKRPHIPKKQKDEKPFEPNLKEAYYFWKLLGGDIEKEISDKFDTSQKYLLSLPNTVTRETNIKNLAISLQQKPLYVDSFKEINMEKASSEVQVIRKTLEKSFSTSSTYDDRWKYPIEWSANTQKEIWGIYTMKPNLALNSKNTDFKYQFMRLFLFKSLLKKFPQTLASIKQEAIKDIPTLLRGQIWAALLGIVGDPELEYDEYKTNVEDTSDKQLDLDIPRCHQYHELLATPLGHQKLKRVLKAWIVCEKGKQALAFTSMKAFINRFCKGFFVLDNSTLMRELMLKFRYLLSFHDPDLSYHLHHIGLGPEFYAISWFMTLYAHVFPIDKIYYLWDHFIVGPDYLFMYVGVSILKQMRDQLFECDFTNAMLLFSELSEVNVETCIVDSIRFSKVTPPSILENLKMIMETSMANNSPTKSRFSFLSNKSSIIPTISLQDFEIIRENSIIVDSRPIEKFKKGHFPTSICVIPMNFTSSDSLSFGLKLLLQKNCYTILVSEREIDEVN
;
A
#
# COMPACT_ATOMS: atom_id res chain seq x y z
N MET A 1 -13.47 6.86 -29.38
CA MET A 1 -13.69 7.97 -28.43
C MET A 1 -12.33 8.50 -28.02
N ASN A 2 -11.68 9.28 -28.89
CA ASN A 2 -10.28 9.70 -28.69
C ASN A 2 -10.18 11.22 -28.48
N TYR A 3 -11.19 11.84 -27.88
CA TYR A 3 -11.33 13.31 -27.83
C TYR A 3 -10.60 14.00 -26.67
N GLY A 4 -9.70 13.32 -25.95
CA GLY A 4 -8.94 13.98 -24.87
C GLY A 4 -9.70 14.18 -23.56
N LEU A 5 -10.84 13.51 -23.37
CA LEU A 5 -11.75 13.83 -22.27
C LEU A 5 -11.23 13.36 -20.90
N TYR A 6 -10.92 14.32 -20.04
CA TYR A 6 -10.54 14.19 -18.64
C TYR A 6 -11.57 13.42 -17.81
N TYR A 7 -12.87 13.72 -17.96
CA TYR A 7 -13.93 13.02 -17.22
C TYR A 7 -13.92 11.49 -17.45
N ILE A 8 -13.64 11.04 -18.68
CA ILE A 8 -13.64 9.61 -19.03
C ILE A 8 -12.51 8.85 -18.33
N THR A 9 -11.44 9.55 -17.95
CA THR A 9 -10.33 8.98 -17.17
C THR A 9 -10.58 8.95 -15.66
N GLY A 10 -11.82 9.21 -15.22
CA GLY A 10 -12.15 9.33 -13.80
C GLY A 10 -11.43 10.52 -13.18
N ASN A 11 -11.42 11.66 -13.88
CA ASN A 11 -10.69 12.87 -13.48
C ASN A 11 -9.17 12.61 -13.31
N GLY A 12 -8.57 11.90 -14.27
CA GLY A 12 -7.14 11.56 -14.25
C GLY A 12 -6.74 10.49 -13.22
N GLN A 13 -7.69 9.88 -12.50
CA GLN A 13 -7.38 8.84 -11.52
C GLN A 13 -7.08 7.48 -12.16
N HIS A 14 -7.61 7.22 -13.36
CA HIS A 14 -7.53 5.90 -13.98
C HIS A 14 -6.27 5.67 -14.81
N VAL A 15 -5.56 6.74 -15.19
CA VAL A 15 -4.35 6.69 -16.01
C VAL A 15 -3.37 7.81 -15.62
N GLU A 16 -2.08 7.51 -15.75
CA GLU A 16 -1.00 8.45 -15.37
C GLU A 16 -0.59 9.40 -16.51
N PHE A 17 -1.25 9.29 -17.67
CA PHE A 17 -0.99 10.09 -18.86
C PHE A 17 -2.32 10.49 -19.53
N PRO A 18 -2.36 11.63 -20.26
CA PRO A 18 -3.56 12.06 -20.96
C PRO A 18 -3.94 11.07 -22.07
N ILE A 19 -5.21 10.66 -22.12
CA ILE A 19 -5.76 9.82 -23.20
C ILE A 19 -6.51 10.70 -24.18
N GLY A 20 -6.01 10.82 -25.41
CA GLY A 20 -6.71 11.52 -26.48
C GLY A 20 -5.84 11.75 -27.71
N LEU A 21 -6.47 12.25 -28.76
CA LEU A 21 -5.79 12.82 -29.93
C LEU A 21 -5.31 14.23 -29.58
N PRO A 22 -4.07 14.60 -29.90
CA PRO A 22 -3.50 15.91 -29.57
C PRO A 22 -4.33 17.10 -30.06
N GLN A 23 -5.04 16.96 -31.18
CA GLN A 23 -5.88 18.01 -31.77
C GLN A 23 -7.03 18.47 -30.86
N TYR A 24 -7.52 17.62 -29.96
CA TYR A 24 -8.59 17.96 -29.01
C TYR A 24 -8.05 18.30 -27.62
N MET A 25 -6.74 18.16 -27.38
CA MET A 25 -6.15 18.47 -26.08
C MET A 25 -6.01 19.98 -25.88
N ALA A 26 -6.22 20.43 -24.65
CA ALA A 26 -6.11 21.84 -24.30
C ALA A 26 -4.64 22.30 -24.23
N PRO A 27 -4.31 23.57 -24.53
CA PRO A 27 -2.94 24.06 -24.59
C PRO A 27 -2.18 23.91 -23.27
N GLU A 28 -2.89 24.03 -22.14
CA GLU A 28 -2.30 23.83 -20.82
C GLU A 28 -1.74 22.41 -20.64
N ILE A 29 -2.33 21.38 -21.25
CA ILE A 29 -1.82 20.00 -21.17
C ILE A 29 -0.40 19.90 -21.73
N PHE A 30 -0.09 20.68 -22.77
CA PHE A 30 1.23 20.72 -23.39
C PHE A 30 2.23 21.62 -22.65
N LYS A 31 1.75 22.73 -22.06
CA LYS A 31 2.60 23.69 -21.33
C LYS A 31 3.04 23.15 -19.97
N SER A 32 2.12 22.52 -19.27
CA SER A 32 2.28 22.05 -17.90
C SER A 32 3.11 20.77 -17.76
N GLY A 33 3.34 20.05 -18.88
CA GLY A 33 3.93 18.72 -18.85
C GLY A 33 3.01 17.67 -18.19
N PRO A 34 3.48 16.45 -17.91
CA PRO A 34 2.66 15.36 -17.36
C PRO A 34 2.29 15.57 -15.87
N TYR A 35 2.84 16.60 -15.22
CA TYR A 35 2.88 16.70 -13.77
C TYR A 35 1.86 17.68 -13.20
N GLU A 36 1.30 18.60 -13.99
CA GLU A 36 0.10 19.34 -13.54
C GLU A 36 -1.18 18.59 -13.92
N GLU A 37 -2.14 18.65 -13.02
CA GLU A 37 -3.40 17.93 -13.15
C GLU A 37 -4.26 18.59 -14.22
N SER A 38 -4.59 17.84 -15.28
CA SER A 38 -5.69 18.20 -16.16
C SER A 38 -6.96 18.42 -15.32
N THR A 39 -7.81 19.35 -15.74
CA THR A 39 -9.05 19.69 -15.01
C THR A 39 -10.26 19.48 -15.92
N ALA A 40 -11.46 19.55 -15.35
CA ALA A 40 -12.70 19.56 -16.14
C ALA A 40 -12.75 20.69 -17.20
N LYS A 41 -11.91 21.74 -17.06
CA LYS A 41 -11.79 22.80 -18.07
C LYS A 41 -11.14 22.32 -19.36
N SER A 42 -10.34 21.25 -19.32
CA SER A 42 -9.78 20.64 -20.54
C SER A 42 -10.87 20.03 -21.42
N ASP A 43 -11.90 19.43 -20.81
CA ASP A 43 -13.07 18.89 -21.52
C ASP A 43 -13.84 19.98 -22.26
N ILE A 44 -13.91 21.18 -21.68
CA ILE A 44 -14.53 22.36 -22.30
C ILE A 44 -13.78 22.78 -23.56
N TRP A 45 -12.44 22.73 -23.53
CA TRP A 45 -11.63 22.99 -24.72
C TRP A 45 -11.89 21.93 -25.80
N SER A 46 -11.81 20.64 -25.43
CA SER A 46 -12.07 19.54 -26.36
C SER A 46 -13.44 19.66 -27.00
N PHE A 47 -14.45 20.08 -26.24
CA PHE A 47 -15.80 20.37 -26.73
C PHE A 47 -15.83 21.54 -27.72
N GLY A 48 -15.11 22.64 -27.44
CA GLY A 48 -14.99 23.77 -28.36
C GLY A 48 -14.37 23.39 -29.71
N ILE A 49 -13.30 22.57 -29.70
CA ILE A 49 -12.69 22.05 -30.93
C ILE A 49 -13.66 21.14 -31.69
N LEU A 50 -14.36 20.25 -30.99
CA LEU A 50 -15.40 19.39 -31.57
C LEU A 50 -16.49 20.19 -32.27
N LEU A 51 -16.98 21.27 -31.65
CA LEU A 51 -18.01 22.12 -32.25
C LEU A 51 -17.50 22.88 -33.49
N LEU A 52 -16.26 23.39 -33.45
CA LEU A 52 -15.64 23.99 -34.63
C LEU A 52 -15.47 22.97 -35.76
N GLU A 53 -15.12 21.74 -35.43
CA GLU A 53 -14.92 20.67 -36.41
C GLU A 53 -16.26 20.22 -37.01
N LEU A 54 -17.32 20.19 -36.21
CA LEU A 54 -18.67 19.95 -36.72
C LEU A 54 -19.13 21.05 -37.69
N TYR A 55 -18.71 22.29 -37.48
CA TYR A 55 -19.08 23.41 -38.35
C TYR A 55 -18.26 23.49 -39.64
N PHE A 56 -16.93 23.37 -39.54
CA PHE A 56 -16.01 23.56 -40.67
C PHE A 56 -15.49 22.26 -41.31
N GLY A 57 -15.78 21.10 -40.72
CA GLY A 57 -15.05 19.86 -41.00
C GLY A 57 -13.70 19.85 -40.29
N ASN A 58 -12.78 18.98 -40.73
CA ASN A 58 -11.47 18.84 -40.11
C ASN A 58 -10.72 20.19 -40.05
N ILE A 59 -10.28 20.57 -38.85
CA ILE A 59 -9.58 21.85 -38.60
C ILE A 59 -8.09 21.70 -38.87
N PHE A 60 -7.55 20.50 -38.58
CA PHE A 60 -6.12 20.21 -38.61
C PHE A 60 -5.86 19.16 -39.68
N ASP A 61 -5.72 19.60 -40.95
CA ASP A 61 -5.51 18.71 -42.09
C ASP A 61 -4.02 18.36 -42.29
N ASN A 62 -3.72 17.05 -42.36
CA ASN A 62 -2.44 16.47 -42.79
C ASN A 62 -1.19 17.09 -42.12
N GLN A 63 -1.28 17.42 -40.83
CA GLN A 63 -0.16 17.95 -40.04
C GLN A 63 0.56 16.83 -39.33
N SER A 64 1.89 16.97 -39.15
CA SER A 64 2.60 16.10 -38.21
C SER A 64 2.16 16.41 -36.77
N ILE A 65 2.38 15.48 -35.82
CA ILE A 65 2.03 15.74 -34.41
C ILE A 65 2.76 16.99 -33.89
N GLU A 66 4.00 17.21 -34.30
CA GLU A 66 4.80 18.37 -33.88
C GLU A 66 4.17 19.68 -34.35
N GLU A 67 3.75 19.73 -35.62
CA GLU A 67 3.04 20.87 -36.19
C GLU A 67 1.68 21.07 -35.54
N LEU A 68 0.96 19.99 -35.27
CA LEU A 68 -0.33 20.01 -34.60
C LEU A 68 -0.22 20.59 -33.19
N VAL A 69 0.74 20.13 -32.39
CA VAL A 69 0.97 20.65 -31.02
C VAL A 69 1.32 22.13 -31.06
N VAL A 70 2.19 22.56 -31.98
CA VAL A 70 2.52 23.98 -32.16
C VAL A 70 1.27 24.78 -32.54
N ASN A 71 0.47 24.28 -33.47
CA ASN A 71 -0.75 24.97 -33.92
C ASN A 71 -1.84 25.05 -32.86
N VAL A 72 -1.98 24.03 -32.01
CA VAL A 72 -2.87 24.05 -30.85
C VAL A 72 -2.37 25.05 -29.81
N MET A 73 -1.07 25.07 -29.50
CA MET A 73 -0.49 26.02 -28.55
C MET A 73 -0.55 27.47 -29.04
N GLU A 74 -0.28 27.72 -30.32
CA GLU A 74 -0.32 29.05 -30.93
C GLU A 74 -1.75 29.48 -31.33
N ARG A 75 -2.71 28.55 -31.30
CA ARG A 75 -4.12 28.73 -31.68
C ARG A 75 -4.34 29.28 -33.09
N LYS A 76 -3.34 29.28 -33.97
CA LYS A 76 -3.39 29.92 -35.30
C LYS A 76 -4.56 29.44 -36.18
N PRO A 77 -4.70 28.12 -36.48
CA PRO A 77 -5.82 27.65 -37.30
C PRO A 77 -7.17 27.83 -36.61
N ILE A 78 -7.19 27.77 -35.26
CA ILE A 78 -8.40 27.97 -34.46
C ILE A 78 -8.89 29.41 -34.61
N ILE A 79 -8.02 30.40 -34.42
CA ILE A 79 -8.36 31.83 -34.53
C ILE A 79 -8.80 32.16 -35.96
N GLN A 80 -8.09 31.64 -36.97
CA GLN A 80 -8.47 31.84 -38.38
C GLN A 80 -9.88 31.33 -38.68
N LYS A 81 -10.26 30.16 -38.14
CA LYS A 81 -11.60 29.58 -38.33
C LYS A 81 -12.66 30.33 -37.51
N LEU A 82 -12.35 30.76 -36.29
CA LEU A 82 -13.22 31.60 -35.47
C LEU A 82 -13.55 32.93 -36.17
N ASP A 83 -12.60 33.51 -36.91
CA ASP A 83 -12.83 34.74 -37.66
C ASP A 83 -13.79 34.59 -38.84
N LEU A 84 -13.98 33.36 -39.34
CA LEU A 84 -14.89 33.02 -40.42
C LEU A 84 -16.32 32.68 -39.95
N LEU A 85 -16.58 32.69 -38.64
CA LEU A 85 -17.92 32.43 -38.11
C LEU A 85 -18.82 33.67 -38.23
N ASP A 86 -19.93 33.52 -38.97
CA ASP A 86 -20.93 34.58 -39.16
C ASP A 86 -21.89 34.72 -37.96
N ASP A 87 -22.17 33.63 -37.25
CA ASP A 87 -23.02 33.62 -36.06
C ASP A 87 -22.25 34.17 -34.86
N LEU A 88 -22.58 35.40 -34.45
CA LEU A 88 -21.92 36.11 -33.36
C LEU A 88 -22.12 35.44 -31.99
N GLU A 89 -23.26 34.79 -31.76
CA GLU A 89 -23.53 34.12 -30.49
C GLU A 89 -22.77 32.80 -30.40
N PHE A 90 -22.76 32.02 -31.49
CA PHE A 90 -21.96 30.81 -31.58
C PHE A 90 -20.45 31.13 -31.50
N LYS A 91 -20.01 32.16 -32.22
CA LYS A 91 -18.62 32.64 -32.14
C LYS A 91 -18.26 33.05 -30.72
N SER A 92 -19.13 33.78 -30.01
CA SER A 92 -18.90 34.14 -28.61
C SER A 92 -18.75 32.91 -27.72
N PHE A 93 -19.63 31.92 -27.89
CA PHE A 93 -19.62 30.69 -27.10
C PHE A 93 -18.33 29.87 -27.30
N ILE A 94 -17.96 29.62 -28.56
CA ILE A 94 -16.72 28.88 -28.89
C ILE A 94 -15.49 29.63 -28.39
N SER A 95 -15.46 30.97 -28.51
CA SER A 95 -14.34 31.76 -27.99
C SER A 95 -14.13 31.57 -26.49
N LEU A 96 -15.22 31.45 -25.72
CA LEU A 96 -15.13 31.16 -24.28
C LEU A 96 -14.61 29.74 -24.01
N CYS A 97 -15.01 28.75 -24.83
CA CYS A 97 -14.53 27.38 -24.70
C CYS A 97 -13.04 27.25 -25.03
N LEU A 98 -12.55 28.04 -26.00
CA LEU A 98 -11.18 28.02 -26.52
C LEU A 98 -10.30 29.15 -25.93
N GLU A 99 -10.64 29.61 -24.73
CA GLU A 99 -9.77 30.48 -23.93
C GLU A 99 -8.50 29.72 -23.55
N GLU A 100 -7.33 30.35 -23.76
CA GLU A 100 -6.02 29.70 -23.59
C GLU A 100 -5.65 29.54 -22.12
N ASP A 101 -6.02 30.54 -21.31
CA ASP A 101 -5.81 30.49 -19.87
C ASP A 101 -6.93 29.69 -19.22
N SER A 102 -6.60 28.49 -18.72
CA SER A 102 -7.57 27.59 -18.08
C SER A 102 -8.26 28.21 -16.87
N ALA A 103 -7.62 29.18 -16.19
CA ALA A 103 -8.19 29.89 -15.06
C ALA A 103 -9.28 30.90 -15.49
N LYS A 104 -9.19 31.42 -16.73
CA LYS A 104 -10.19 32.33 -17.31
C LYS A 104 -11.29 31.59 -18.07
N ARG A 105 -11.01 30.37 -18.52
CA ARG A 105 -11.98 29.51 -19.20
C ARG A 105 -13.19 29.26 -18.26
N PRO A 106 -14.44 29.57 -18.65
CA PRO A 106 -15.61 29.39 -17.79
C PRO A 106 -15.88 27.91 -17.47
N ASP A 107 -16.67 27.62 -16.43
CA ASP A 107 -17.09 26.24 -16.13
C ASP A 107 -18.39 25.89 -16.86
N THR A 108 -18.79 24.62 -16.79
CA THR A 108 -20.01 24.14 -17.45
C THR A 108 -21.26 24.85 -16.94
N ASP A 109 -21.33 25.16 -15.64
CA ASP A 109 -22.46 25.85 -15.01
C ASP A 109 -22.59 27.30 -15.49
N THR A 110 -21.48 27.95 -15.81
CA THR A 110 -21.48 29.27 -16.43
C THR A 110 -21.83 29.19 -17.92
N LEU A 111 -21.26 28.24 -18.65
CA LEU A 111 -21.43 28.10 -20.10
C LEU A 111 -22.86 27.74 -20.52
N ILE A 112 -23.56 26.92 -19.74
CA ILE A 112 -24.94 26.53 -20.06
C ILE A 112 -25.91 27.73 -20.06
N ASN A 113 -25.56 28.80 -19.34
CA ASN A 113 -26.35 30.03 -19.26
C ASN A 113 -26.00 31.05 -20.37
N HIS A 114 -25.13 30.69 -21.32
CA HIS A 114 -24.74 31.55 -22.43
C HIS A 114 -25.92 31.80 -23.39
N SER A 115 -25.97 32.99 -24.02
CA SER A 115 -27.07 33.40 -24.91
C SER A 115 -27.32 32.46 -26.07
N TRP A 116 -26.27 31.79 -26.57
CA TRP A 116 -26.37 30.75 -27.60
C TRP A 116 -27.30 29.57 -27.23
N PHE A 117 -27.58 29.36 -25.94
CA PHE A 117 -28.54 28.37 -25.45
C PHE A 117 -29.93 28.94 -25.11
N LYS A 118 -30.16 30.24 -25.32
CA LYS A 118 -31.36 30.95 -24.84
C LYS A 118 -32.63 30.60 -25.62
N ASP A 119 -32.49 30.33 -26.91
CA ASP A 119 -33.59 29.95 -27.82
C ASP A 119 -33.72 28.43 -28.00
N LEU A 120 -32.80 27.66 -27.42
CA LEU A 120 -33.01 26.25 -27.21
C LEU A 120 -34.05 26.14 -26.10
N GLU A 121 -35.33 26.08 -26.48
CA GLU A 121 -36.28 25.35 -25.67
C GLU A 121 -35.61 24.00 -25.42
N VAL A 122 -35.19 23.74 -24.19
CA VAL A 122 -34.88 22.40 -23.73
C VAL A 122 -36.21 21.67 -23.66
N GLU A 123 -36.84 21.52 -24.81
CA GLU A 123 -37.72 20.45 -25.12
C GLU A 123 -36.87 19.23 -24.77
N ASN A 124 -37.20 18.57 -23.66
CA ASN A 124 -36.53 17.39 -23.13
C ASN A 124 -36.70 16.20 -24.10
N THR A 125 -36.44 16.38 -25.40
CA THR A 125 -36.99 15.54 -26.47
C THR A 125 -35.95 14.81 -27.29
N TRP A 126 -34.63 15.09 -27.23
CA TRP A 126 -33.71 14.31 -28.08
C TRP A 126 -32.42 13.77 -27.49
N TYR A 127 -32.26 13.78 -26.17
CA TYR A 127 -32.02 12.50 -25.50
C TYR A 127 -32.74 12.56 -24.15
N LYS A 128 -34.00 12.10 -24.15
CA LYS A 128 -34.21 10.90 -23.34
C LYS A 128 -33.04 10.02 -23.75
N ARG A 129 -32.00 9.93 -22.90
CA ARG A 129 -31.25 8.67 -22.75
C ARG A 129 -32.34 7.62 -22.96
N PRO A 130 -32.11 6.49 -23.64
CA PRO A 130 -32.98 5.36 -23.31
C PRO A 130 -33.14 5.46 -21.80
N HIS A 131 -34.38 5.61 -21.34
CA HIS A 131 -34.66 5.17 -20.00
C HIS A 131 -34.23 3.70 -20.13
N ILE A 132 -32.93 3.40 -20.01
CA ILE A 132 -32.41 2.53 -18.99
C ILE A 132 -33.25 3.04 -17.84
N PRO A 133 -34.38 2.37 -17.59
CA PRO A 133 -35.18 2.79 -16.47
C PRO A 133 -34.17 2.84 -15.32
N LYS A 134 -34.42 3.60 -14.25
CA LYS A 134 -33.96 3.09 -12.97
C LYS A 134 -34.71 1.75 -12.66
N LYS A 135 -34.80 0.80 -13.60
CA LYS A 135 -34.23 -0.50 -13.35
C LYS A 135 -32.92 -0.10 -12.70
N GLN A 136 -32.70 -0.52 -11.46
CA GLN A 136 -31.34 -0.91 -11.12
C GLN A 136 -30.77 -1.40 -12.44
N LYS A 137 -29.76 -0.73 -13.04
CA LYS A 137 -28.96 -1.50 -13.97
C LYS A 137 -28.76 -2.74 -13.12
N ASP A 138 -29.26 -3.87 -13.58
CA ASP A 138 -28.57 -5.09 -13.29
C ASP A 138 -27.19 -4.68 -13.77
N GLU A 139 -26.39 -4.08 -12.85
CA GLU A 139 -25.02 -3.70 -13.07
C GLU A 139 -24.56 -5.03 -13.55
N LYS A 140 -24.36 -5.16 -14.87
CA LYS A 140 -23.94 -6.43 -15.43
C LYS A 140 -22.78 -6.76 -14.51
N PRO A 141 -22.81 -7.83 -13.72
CA PRO A 141 -22.14 -7.87 -12.41
C PRO A 141 -20.61 -7.74 -12.47
N PHE A 142 -20.09 -7.53 -13.67
CA PHE A 142 -18.74 -7.73 -14.07
C PHE A 142 -18.47 -7.09 -15.45
N GLU A 143 -18.62 -5.76 -15.59
CA GLU A 143 -17.90 -5.03 -16.64
C GLU A 143 -16.65 -4.42 -15.99
N PRO A 144 -15.44 -4.92 -16.28
CA PRO A 144 -14.22 -4.40 -15.70
C PRO A 144 -14.05 -2.94 -16.13
N ASN A 145 -13.70 -2.06 -15.18
CA ASN A 145 -13.29 -0.71 -15.54
C ASN A 145 -11.94 -0.75 -16.29
N LEU A 146 -11.52 0.39 -16.85
CA LEU A 146 -10.28 0.47 -17.64
C LEU A 146 -9.06 -0.06 -16.88
N LYS A 147 -8.94 0.25 -15.58
CA LYS A 147 -7.83 -0.18 -14.73
C LYS A 147 -7.81 -1.70 -14.54
N GLU A 148 -8.96 -2.31 -14.33
CA GLU A 148 -9.14 -3.76 -14.20
C GLU A 148 -8.89 -4.48 -15.51
N ALA A 149 -9.43 -3.93 -16.61
CA ALA A 149 -9.22 -4.48 -17.94
C ALA A 149 -7.72 -4.51 -18.27
N TYR A 150 -7.01 -3.40 -18.04
CA TYR A 150 -5.56 -3.32 -18.23
C TYR A 150 -4.80 -4.29 -17.31
N TYR A 151 -5.20 -4.40 -16.04
CA TYR A 151 -4.61 -5.36 -15.10
C TYR A 151 -4.77 -6.81 -15.57
N PHE A 152 -5.96 -7.20 -16.01
CA PHE A 152 -6.24 -8.52 -16.56
C PHE A 152 -5.47 -8.82 -17.85
N TRP A 153 -5.35 -7.82 -18.72
CA TRP A 153 -4.54 -7.94 -19.92
C TRP A 153 -3.06 -8.20 -19.59
N LYS A 154 -2.49 -7.49 -18.60
CA LYS A 154 -1.14 -7.78 -18.10
C LYS A 154 -0.99 -9.22 -17.61
N LEU A 155 -1.94 -9.71 -16.80
CA LEU A 155 -1.89 -11.10 -16.29
C LEU A 155 -1.97 -12.16 -17.40
N LEU A 156 -2.58 -11.84 -18.55
CA LEU A 156 -2.69 -12.75 -19.68
C LEU A 156 -1.49 -12.71 -20.64
N GLY A 157 -0.39 -12.07 -20.20
CA GLY A 157 0.86 -11.91 -20.95
C GLY A 157 0.94 -10.62 -21.74
N GLY A 158 0.04 -9.67 -21.49
CA GLY A 158 0.11 -8.33 -22.06
C GLY A 158 1.33 -7.59 -21.53
N ASP A 159 2.16 -7.11 -22.45
CA ASP A 159 3.39 -6.39 -22.12
C ASP A 159 3.42 -5.11 -22.95
N ILE A 160 3.23 -3.99 -22.27
CA ILE A 160 3.16 -2.70 -22.94
C ILE A 160 4.53 -2.30 -23.48
N GLU A 161 5.61 -2.66 -22.78
CA GLU A 161 6.97 -2.32 -23.19
C GLU A 161 7.34 -3.11 -24.43
N LYS A 162 7.04 -4.41 -24.46
CA LYS A 162 7.23 -5.23 -25.66
C LYS A 162 6.39 -4.75 -26.83
N GLU A 163 5.13 -4.40 -26.57
CA GLU A 163 4.25 -3.89 -27.60
C GLU A 163 4.74 -2.56 -28.21
N ILE A 164 5.48 -1.77 -27.43
CA ILE A 164 6.15 -0.54 -27.87
C ILE A 164 7.50 -0.87 -28.52
N SER A 165 8.36 -1.69 -27.90
CA SER A 165 9.74 -1.96 -28.34
C SER A 165 9.86 -2.62 -29.70
N ASP A 166 8.87 -3.43 -30.12
CA ASP A 166 8.86 -4.07 -31.44
C ASP A 166 8.92 -3.07 -32.62
N LYS A 167 8.74 -1.76 -32.34
CA LYS A 167 8.89 -0.68 -33.33
C LYS A 167 9.87 0.43 -32.92
N PHE A 168 10.44 0.42 -31.71
CA PHE A 168 11.20 1.55 -31.18
C PHE A 168 12.48 1.13 -30.43
N ASP A 169 13.54 1.95 -30.56
CA ASP A 169 14.84 1.73 -29.91
C ASP A 169 14.75 2.02 -28.40
N THR A 170 14.76 0.95 -27.60
CA THR A 170 14.58 0.93 -26.13
C THR A 170 15.71 1.59 -25.34
N SER A 171 16.80 2.01 -26.00
CA SER A 171 17.90 2.74 -25.36
C SER A 171 17.50 4.16 -24.91
N GLN A 172 16.42 4.70 -25.46
CA GLN A 172 15.83 5.95 -25.02
C GLN A 172 14.74 5.64 -23.98
N LYS A 173 14.99 5.97 -22.70
CA LYS A 173 13.92 6.04 -21.70
C LYS A 173 12.85 6.99 -22.24
N TYR A 174 11.78 6.45 -22.79
CA TYR A 174 10.71 7.27 -23.36
C TYR A 174 10.17 8.17 -22.25
N LEU A 175 10.21 9.47 -22.48
CA LEU A 175 9.39 10.37 -21.72
C LEU A 175 7.94 10.03 -22.11
N LEU A 176 7.25 9.24 -21.29
CA LEU A 176 5.78 9.20 -21.23
C LEU A 176 5.20 10.56 -20.72
N SER A 177 5.95 11.64 -20.96
CA SER A 177 5.82 12.92 -20.33
C SER A 177 6.12 14.03 -21.33
N LEU A 178 5.18 14.95 -21.46
CA LEU A 178 5.39 16.19 -22.19
C LEU A 178 6.50 17.00 -21.46
N PRO A 179 7.46 17.62 -22.17
CA PRO A 179 8.49 18.42 -21.52
C PRO A 179 7.85 19.57 -20.72
N ASN A 180 8.17 19.71 -19.44
CA ASN A 180 7.78 20.89 -18.67
C ASN A 180 8.41 22.13 -19.33
N THR A 181 7.60 23.04 -19.88
CA THR A 181 8.13 24.31 -20.41
C THR A 181 7.58 25.52 -19.67
N VAL A 182 8.50 26.32 -19.14
CA VAL A 182 8.23 27.65 -18.59
C VAL A 182 8.18 28.66 -19.74
N THR A 183 7.14 29.48 -19.72
CA THR A 183 6.70 30.43 -20.76
C THR A 183 7.72 31.56 -21.01
N ARG A 184 8.43 31.50 -22.13
CA ARG A 184 8.90 32.66 -22.91
C ARG A 184 8.82 32.29 -24.39
N GLU A 185 8.39 33.21 -25.25
CA GLU A 185 8.11 32.99 -26.69
C GLU A 185 9.26 32.32 -27.49
N THR A 186 10.50 32.44 -27.02
CA THR A 186 11.68 31.75 -27.58
C THR A 186 11.66 30.23 -27.37
N ASN A 187 10.95 29.71 -26.37
CA ASN A 187 10.89 28.28 -26.06
C ASN A 187 9.93 27.49 -26.96
N ILE A 188 8.89 28.09 -27.54
CA ILE A 188 7.97 27.36 -28.45
C ILE A 188 8.71 26.94 -29.72
N LYS A 189 9.56 27.83 -30.27
CA LYS A 189 10.43 27.50 -31.41
C LYS A 189 11.47 26.46 -31.05
N ASN A 190 12.07 26.52 -29.86
CA ASN A 190 13.01 25.52 -29.38
C ASN A 190 12.34 24.17 -29.07
N LEU A 191 11.08 24.17 -28.62
CA LEU A 191 10.25 22.98 -28.43
C LEU A 191 9.94 22.36 -29.79
N ALA A 192 9.52 23.14 -30.78
CA ALA A 192 9.31 22.67 -32.16
C ALA A 192 10.59 22.05 -32.75
N ILE A 193 11.76 22.69 -32.53
CA ILE A 193 13.06 22.16 -32.95
C ILE A 193 13.41 20.86 -32.18
N SER A 194 13.17 20.81 -30.87
CA SER A 194 13.39 19.61 -30.05
C SER A 194 12.44 18.46 -30.40
N LEU A 195 11.20 18.78 -30.76
CA LEU A 195 10.17 17.86 -31.24
C LEU A 195 10.54 17.30 -32.63
N GLN A 196 11.10 18.13 -33.51
CA GLN A 196 11.61 17.70 -34.83
C GLN A 196 12.89 16.84 -34.73
N GLN A 197 13.69 17.02 -33.67
CA GLN A 197 14.95 16.28 -33.47
C GLN A 197 14.78 14.97 -32.68
N LYS A 198 13.68 14.80 -31.93
CA LYS A 198 13.35 13.58 -31.19
C LYS A 198 11.84 13.35 -31.25
N PRO A 199 11.35 12.19 -31.77
CA PRO A 199 9.92 11.91 -31.78
C PRO A 199 9.44 11.75 -30.33
N LEU A 200 8.78 12.78 -29.81
CA LEU A 200 8.19 12.83 -28.46
C LEU A 200 6.84 12.11 -28.42
N TYR A 201 6.20 11.96 -29.58
CA TYR A 201 4.98 11.20 -29.79
C TYR A 201 5.12 10.47 -31.11
N VAL A 202 4.92 9.16 -31.10
CA VAL A 202 4.77 8.40 -32.33
C VAL A 202 3.28 8.23 -32.58
N ASP A 203 2.84 8.67 -33.76
CA ASP A 203 1.45 8.62 -34.25
C ASP A 203 1.02 7.19 -34.61
N SER A 204 1.34 6.24 -33.74
CA SER A 204 0.90 4.86 -33.85
C SER A 204 -0.04 4.57 -32.69
N PHE A 205 -1.34 4.82 -32.92
CA PHE A 205 -2.38 4.22 -32.10
C PHE A 205 -2.26 2.70 -32.23
N LYS A 206 -1.72 2.04 -31.20
CA LYS A 206 -1.77 0.59 -31.11
C LYS A 206 -3.04 0.22 -30.37
N GLU A 207 -3.96 -0.38 -31.09
CA GLU A 207 -5.12 -1.02 -30.48
C GLU A 207 -4.60 -2.20 -29.66
N ILE A 208 -4.61 -2.05 -28.33
CA ILE A 208 -4.29 -3.15 -27.43
C ILE A 208 -5.39 -4.19 -27.60
N ASN A 209 -5.04 -5.38 -28.09
CA ASN A 209 -6.02 -6.44 -28.27
C ASN A 209 -6.50 -6.94 -26.90
N MET A 210 -7.71 -6.50 -26.53
CA MET A 210 -8.40 -6.88 -25.30
C MET A 210 -9.35 -8.07 -25.48
N GLU A 211 -9.42 -8.67 -26.67
CA GLU A 211 -10.35 -9.78 -26.98
C GLU A 211 -10.05 -11.02 -26.13
N LYS A 212 -8.77 -11.34 -25.93
CA LYS A 212 -8.36 -12.47 -25.06
C LYS A 212 -8.80 -12.24 -23.61
N ALA A 213 -8.56 -11.05 -23.06
CA ALA A 213 -9.01 -10.70 -21.72
C ALA A 213 -10.54 -10.72 -21.62
N SER A 214 -11.23 -10.12 -22.58
CA SER A 214 -12.69 -10.04 -22.61
C SER A 214 -13.34 -11.42 -22.73
N SER A 215 -12.80 -12.31 -23.55
CA SER A 215 -13.31 -13.67 -23.73
C SER A 215 -13.12 -14.53 -22.49
N GLU A 216 -11.94 -14.51 -21.87
CA GLU A 216 -11.67 -15.23 -20.61
C GLU A 216 -12.58 -14.77 -19.47
N VAL A 217 -12.74 -13.44 -19.32
CA VAL A 217 -13.70 -12.85 -18.36
C VAL A 217 -15.13 -13.35 -18.62
N GLN A 218 -15.55 -13.41 -19.88
CA GLN A 218 -16.89 -13.90 -20.25
C GLN A 218 -17.06 -15.40 -19.96
N VAL A 219 -16.03 -16.23 -20.15
CA VAL A 219 -16.07 -17.67 -19.86
C VAL A 219 -16.23 -17.92 -18.35
N ILE A 220 -15.43 -17.25 -17.53
CA ILE A 220 -15.53 -17.38 -16.06
C ILE A 220 -16.91 -16.91 -15.60
N ARG A 221 -17.39 -15.78 -16.12
CA ARG A 221 -18.72 -15.25 -15.83
C ARG A 221 -19.84 -16.24 -16.16
N LYS A 222 -19.87 -16.81 -17.37
CA LYS A 222 -20.89 -17.79 -17.77
C LYS A 222 -20.87 -19.02 -16.87
N THR A 223 -19.70 -19.41 -16.38
CA THR A 223 -19.55 -20.55 -15.46
C THR A 223 -20.13 -20.21 -14.09
N LEU A 224 -19.84 -19.02 -13.56
CA LEU A 224 -20.42 -18.53 -12.30
C LEU A 224 -21.95 -18.45 -12.38
N GLU A 225 -22.50 -17.85 -13.43
CA GLU A 225 -23.95 -17.73 -13.65
C GLU A 225 -24.65 -19.11 -13.70
N LYS A 226 -24.00 -20.12 -14.29
CA LYS A 226 -24.50 -21.52 -14.29
C LYS A 226 -24.48 -22.14 -12.90
N SER A 227 -23.43 -21.92 -12.11
CA SER A 227 -23.35 -22.44 -10.75
C SER A 227 -24.42 -21.82 -9.83
N PHE A 228 -24.74 -20.54 -10.01
CA PHE A 228 -25.72 -19.84 -9.18
C PHE A 228 -27.19 -20.11 -9.55
N SER A 229 -27.48 -20.56 -10.78
CA SER A 229 -28.85 -20.82 -11.25
C SER A 229 -29.44 -22.15 -10.77
N THR A 230 -28.67 -23.02 -10.11
CA THR A 230 -29.16 -24.30 -9.55
C THR A 230 -29.63 -24.20 -8.08
N SER A 231 -29.41 -23.05 -7.42
CA SER A 231 -29.93 -22.74 -6.08
C SER A 231 -31.38 -22.23 -6.20
N SER A 232 -32.37 -23.09 -5.96
CA SER A 232 -33.79 -22.89 -6.26
C SER A 232 -34.55 -21.88 -5.38
N THR A 233 -33.95 -20.75 -5.02
CA THR A 233 -34.67 -19.60 -4.48
C THR A 233 -34.34 -18.37 -5.31
N TYR A 234 -35.14 -18.18 -6.36
CA TYR A 234 -35.34 -16.88 -6.99
C TYR A 234 -36.03 -15.98 -5.93
N ASP A 235 -35.24 -15.38 -5.05
CA ASP A 235 -35.71 -14.31 -4.17
C ASP A 235 -34.82 -13.10 -4.40
N ASP A 236 -35.49 -11.98 -4.70
CA ASP A 236 -34.92 -10.65 -4.79
C ASP A 236 -34.02 -10.42 -3.58
N ARG A 237 -32.71 -10.35 -3.83
CA ARG A 237 -31.71 -9.61 -3.07
C ARG A 237 -30.33 -10.13 -3.45
N TRP A 238 -29.52 -9.20 -3.91
CA TRP A 238 -28.07 -9.17 -3.74
C TRP A 238 -27.65 -9.21 -2.26
N LYS A 239 -28.30 -10.00 -1.39
CA LYS A 239 -27.75 -10.56 -0.16
C LYS A 239 -26.68 -11.53 -0.64
N TYR A 240 -25.39 -11.20 -0.50
CA TYR A 240 -24.48 -12.12 0.20
C TYR A 240 -25.14 -13.45 0.52
N PRO A 241 -24.61 -14.57 0.03
CA PRO A 241 -24.37 -15.64 0.97
C PRO A 241 -23.38 -15.05 1.98
N ILE A 242 -23.87 -14.66 3.15
CA ILE A 242 -23.04 -14.26 4.30
C ILE A 242 -22.11 -15.42 4.67
N GLU A 243 -22.41 -16.61 4.18
CA GLU A 243 -21.54 -17.77 4.18
C GLU A 243 -21.58 -18.36 2.77
N TRP A 244 -20.50 -18.24 1.99
CA TRP A 244 -20.26 -19.33 1.06
C TRP A 244 -20.17 -20.57 1.95
N SER A 245 -21.10 -21.51 1.80
CA SER A 245 -20.96 -22.78 2.52
C SER A 245 -19.59 -23.36 2.17
N ALA A 246 -18.95 -24.07 3.11
CA ALA A 246 -17.67 -24.73 2.82
C ALA A 246 -17.74 -25.56 1.53
N ASN A 247 -18.93 -26.09 1.20
CA ASN A 247 -19.21 -26.81 -0.04
C ASN A 247 -19.24 -25.89 -1.27
N THR A 248 -19.90 -24.73 -1.24
CA THR A 248 -19.92 -23.78 -2.37
C THR A 248 -18.52 -23.20 -2.62
N GLN A 249 -17.77 -22.91 -1.55
CA GLN A 249 -16.35 -22.60 -1.66
C GLN A 249 -15.60 -23.74 -2.34
N LYS A 250 -15.70 -24.95 -1.82
CA LYS A 250 -14.99 -26.13 -2.34
C LYS A 250 -15.40 -26.49 -3.77
N GLU A 251 -16.64 -26.24 -4.17
CA GLU A 251 -17.14 -26.39 -5.54
C GLU A 251 -16.59 -25.30 -6.45
N ILE A 252 -16.64 -24.01 -6.07
CA ILE A 252 -16.05 -22.92 -6.84
C ILE A 252 -14.54 -23.14 -6.99
N TRP A 253 -13.81 -23.31 -5.88
CA TRP A 253 -12.36 -23.57 -5.91
C TRP A 253 -12.00 -24.93 -6.56
N GLY A 254 -12.92 -25.92 -6.49
CA GLY A 254 -12.77 -27.26 -7.07
C GLY A 254 -13.03 -27.33 -8.58
N ILE A 255 -14.02 -26.59 -9.10
CA ILE A 255 -14.30 -26.45 -10.53
C ILE A 255 -13.11 -25.84 -11.27
N TYR A 256 -12.34 -24.96 -10.61
CA TYR A 256 -11.23 -24.25 -11.23
C TYR A 256 -9.84 -24.88 -10.97
N THR A 257 -9.76 -26.00 -10.22
CA THR A 257 -8.49 -26.67 -9.89
C THR A 257 -7.39 -25.69 -9.47
N MET A 258 -7.69 -24.79 -8.54
CA MET A 258 -6.62 -23.99 -7.95
C MET A 258 -5.80 -24.89 -7.04
N LYS A 259 -4.53 -25.13 -7.41
CA LYS A 259 -3.57 -25.75 -6.50
C LYS A 259 -3.49 -24.83 -5.26
N PRO A 260 -3.97 -25.24 -4.07
CA PRO A 260 -3.93 -24.39 -2.87
C PRO A 260 -2.50 -23.99 -2.49
N ASN A 261 -1.52 -24.72 -3.03
CA ASN A 261 -0.09 -24.59 -2.78
C ASN A 261 0.66 -23.89 -3.93
N LEU A 262 0.00 -23.05 -4.73
CA LEU A 262 0.74 -22.15 -5.64
C LEU A 262 1.64 -21.23 -4.79
N ALA A 263 2.93 -21.17 -5.15
CA ALA A 263 3.86 -20.20 -4.56
C ALA A 263 3.33 -18.77 -4.78
N LEU A 264 3.69 -17.84 -3.88
CA LEU A 264 3.17 -16.46 -3.90
C LEU A 264 3.31 -15.79 -5.28
N ASN A 265 4.44 -15.96 -5.94
CA ASN A 265 4.70 -15.41 -7.28
C ASN A 265 3.75 -15.95 -8.35
N SER A 266 3.36 -17.23 -8.24
CA SER A 266 2.39 -17.85 -9.15
C SER A 266 0.96 -17.35 -8.88
N LYS A 267 0.61 -17.03 -7.63
CA LYS A 267 -0.70 -16.44 -7.31
C LYS A 267 -0.85 -15.03 -7.87
N ASN A 268 0.20 -14.22 -7.80
CA ASN A 268 0.19 -12.82 -8.29
C ASN A 268 0.07 -12.69 -9.80
N THR A 269 0.47 -13.73 -10.54
CA THR A 269 0.49 -13.76 -12.02
C THR A 269 -0.65 -14.57 -12.63
N ASP A 270 -1.32 -15.42 -11.84
CA ASP A 270 -2.45 -16.23 -12.34
C ASP A 270 -3.71 -15.37 -12.52
N PHE A 271 -4.12 -15.20 -13.78
CA PHE A 271 -5.31 -14.46 -14.16
C PHE A 271 -6.58 -14.94 -13.46
N LYS A 272 -6.82 -16.27 -13.43
CA LYS A 272 -8.06 -16.84 -12.89
C LYS A 272 -8.13 -16.62 -11.38
N TYR A 273 -7.02 -16.80 -10.70
CA TYR A 273 -6.87 -16.57 -9.28
C TYR A 273 -7.13 -15.12 -8.93
N GLN A 274 -6.42 -14.18 -9.56
CA GLN A 274 -6.60 -12.76 -9.30
C GLN A 274 -8.01 -12.29 -9.64
N PHE A 275 -8.60 -12.75 -10.75
CA PHE A 275 -9.99 -12.46 -11.10
C PHE A 275 -10.96 -12.87 -9.99
N MET A 276 -10.84 -14.10 -9.47
CA MET A 276 -11.73 -14.61 -8.43
C MET A 276 -11.56 -13.86 -7.10
N ARG A 277 -10.31 -13.54 -6.73
CA ARG A 277 -10.03 -12.70 -5.55
C ARG A 277 -10.65 -11.31 -5.72
N LEU A 278 -10.48 -10.67 -6.87
CA LEU A 278 -11.05 -9.35 -7.16
C LEU A 278 -12.58 -9.36 -7.11
N PHE A 279 -13.22 -10.36 -7.71
CA PHE A 279 -14.67 -10.51 -7.69
C PHE A 279 -15.21 -10.63 -6.25
N LEU A 280 -14.57 -11.48 -5.45
CA LEU A 280 -14.92 -11.69 -4.05
C LEU A 280 -14.76 -10.40 -3.23
N PHE A 281 -13.59 -9.76 -3.30
CA PHE A 281 -13.33 -8.55 -2.51
C PHE A 281 -14.16 -7.35 -2.97
N LYS A 282 -14.44 -7.18 -4.26
CA LYS A 282 -15.39 -6.16 -4.72
C LYS A 282 -16.76 -6.34 -4.12
N SER A 283 -17.26 -7.57 -4.12
CA SER A 283 -18.53 -7.90 -3.52
C SER A 283 -18.50 -7.55 -2.02
N LEU A 284 -17.45 -7.99 -1.32
CA LEU A 284 -17.17 -7.72 0.10
C LEU A 284 -17.18 -6.22 0.44
N LEU A 285 -16.40 -5.43 -0.30
CA LEU A 285 -16.25 -3.99 -0.10
C LEU A 285 -17.55 -3.22 -0.38
N LYS A 286 -18.40 -3.66 -1.31
CA LYS A 286 -19.67 -2.99 -1.63
C LYS A 286 -20.64 -2.92 -0.44
N LYS A 287 -20.50 -3.81 0.55
CA LYS A 287 -21.28 -3.76 1.81
C LYS A 287 -20.41 -3.78 3.06
N PHE A 288 -19.22 -3.24 2.92
CA PHE A 288 -18.47 -2.76 4.07
C PHE A 288 -19.25 -1.57 4.68
N PRO A 289 -19.37 -1.44 6.02
CA PRO A 289 -18.61 -2.13 7.06
C PRO A 289 -19.20 -3.45 7.56
N GLN A 290 -20.41 -3.86 7.13
CA GLN A 290 -21.06 -5.07 7.66
C GLN A 290 -20.28 -6.36 7.40
N THR A 291 -19.39 -6.35 6.42
CA THR A 291 -18.65 -7.51 5.92
C THR A 291 -17.22 -7.60 6.41
N LEU A 292 -16.82 -6.74 7.37
CA LEU A 292 -15.44 -6.68 7.86
C LEU A 292 -14.93 -8.04 8.35
N ALA A 293 -15.77 -8.85 9.00
CA ALA A 293 -15.40 -10.19 9.44
C ALA A 293 -15.03 -11.12 8.26
N SER A 294 -15.85 -11.12 7.21
CA SER A 294 -15.60 -11.89 5.98
C SER A 294 -14.38 -11.36 5.21
N ILE A 295 -14.19 -10.03 5.16
CA ILE A 295 -12.98 -9.40 4.60
C ILE A 295 -11.73 -9.91 5.34
N LYS A 296 -11.75 -9.91 6.68
CA LYS A 296 -10.66 -10.43 7.50
C LYS A 296 -10.38 -11.91 7.20
N GLN A 297 -11.42 -12.76 7.20
CA GLN A 297 -11.27 -14.19 6.93
C GLN A 297 -10.66 -14.49 5.56
N GLU A 298 -11.10 -13.77 4.53
CA GLU A 298 -10.55 -13.94 3.18
C GLU A 298 -9.15 -13.34 3.07
N ALA A 299 -8.88 -12.20 3.72
CA ALA A 299 -7.56 -11.56 3.74
C ALA A 299 -6.49 -12.41 4.43
N ILE A 300 -6.84 -13.26 5.41
CA ILE A 300 -5.92 -14.28 5.98
C ILE A 300 -5.36 -15.19 4.89
N LYS A 301 -6.15 -15.49 3.86
CA LYS A 301 -5.72 -16.38 2.77
C LYS A 301 -4.78 -15.65 1.81
N ASP A 302 -5.15 -14.44 1.38
CA ASP A 302 -4.39 -13.62 0.44
C ASP A 302 -5.06 -12.24 0.20
N ILE A 303 -4.36 -11.26 -0.35
CA ILE A 303 -4.96 -9.96 -0.74
C ILE A 303 -4.63 -9.65 -2.22
N PRO A 304 -5.64 -9.50 -3.10
CA PRO A 304 -5.39 -9.22 -4.51
C PRO A 304 -4.74 -7.86 -4.71
N THR A 305 -3.73 -7.81 -5.57
CA THR A 305 -2.87 -6.64 -5.74
C THR A 305 -3.63 -5.37 -6.10
N LEU A 306 -4.59 -5.47 -7.02
CA LEU A 306 -5.31 -4.29 -7.52
C LEU A 306 -6.20 -3.61 -6.45
N LEU A 307 -6.73 -4.36 -5.48
CA LEU A 307 -7.62 -3.83 -4.43
C LEU A 307 -6.91 -3.72 -3.07
N ARG A 308 -5.61 -4.01 -2.98
CA ARG A 308 -4.86 -4.06 -1.71
C ARG A 308 -5.08 -2.81 -0.86
N GLY A 309 -4.97 -1.61 -1.46
CA GLY A 309 -5.17 -0.35 -0.72
C GLY A 309 -6.58 -0.21 -0.12
N GLN A 310 -7.63 -0.58 -0.84
CA GLN A 310 -9.01 -0.53 -0.35
C GLN A 310 -9.27 -1.58 0.74
N ILE A 311 -8.70 -2.78 0.57
CA ILE A 311 -8.81 -3.87 1.54
C ILE A 311 -8.06 -3.53 2.82
N TRP A 312 -6.85 -2.97 2.73
CA TRP A 312 -6.09 -2.48 3.88
C TRP A 312 -6.85 -1.39 4.63
N ALA A 313 -7.41 -0.41 3.93
CA ALA A 313 -8.22 0.64 4.55
C ALA A 313 -9.41 0.05 5.33
N ALA A 314 -10.13 -0.90 4.73
CA ALA A 314 -11.23 -1.61 5.39
C ALA A 314 -10.75 -2.39 6.63
N LEU A 315 -9.62 -3.09 6.54
CA LEU A 315 -9.04 -3.86 7.64
C LEU A 315 -8.52 -2.98 8.78
N LEU A 316 -8.05 -1.77 8.46
CA LEU A 316 -7.66 -0.72 9.42
C LEU A 316 -8.87 -0.01 10.04
N GLY A 317 -10.09 -0.31 9.60
CA GLY A 317 -11.33 0.21 10.17
C GLY A 317 -11.75 1.58 9.65
N ILE A 318 -11.26 1.99 8.48
CA ILE A 318 -11.62 3.27 7.87
C ILE A 318 -13.01 3.15 7.27
N VAL A 319 -13.96 3.93 7.80
CA VAL A 319 -15.37 3.96 7.38
C VAL A 319 -15.74 5.39 7.01
N GLY A 320 -16.49 5.56 5.92
CA GLY A 320 -16.91 6.87 5.43
C GLY A 320 -16.17 7.30 4.16
N ASP A 321 -16.29 8.58 3.82
CA ASP A 321 -15.58 9.18 2.69
C ASP A 321 -14.26 9.79 3.18
N PRO A 322 -13.10 9.19 2.85
CA PRO A 322 -11.80 9.70 3.28
C PRO A 322 -11.57 11.14 2.82
N GLU A 323 -12.08 11.52 1.65
CA GLU A 323 -11.92 12.86 1.09
C GLU A 323 -12.54 13.92 1.99
N LEU A 324 -13.68 13.64 2.65
CA LEU A 324 -14.28 14.56 3.62
C LEU A 324 -13.41 14.79 4.86
N GLU A 325 -12.84 13.73 5.45
CA GLU A 325 -11.92 13.86 6.60
C GLU A 325 -10.65 14.62 6.18
N TYR A 326 -10.21 14.44 4.93
CA TYR A 326 -9.00 15.04 4.42
C TYR A 326 -9.16 16.53 4.06
N ASP A 327 -10.34 16.93 3.58
CA ASP A 327 -10.65 18.31 3.20
C ASP A 327 -10.82 19.27 4.39
N GLU A 328 -11.02 18.73 5.60
CA GLU A 328 -11.09 19.49 6.86
C GLU A 328 -9.72 20.07 7.31
N TYR A 329 -8.62 19.54 6.78
CA TYR A 329 -7.27 19.97 7.13
C TYR A 329 -6.88 21.29 6.43
N LYS A 330 -6.10 22.16 7.08
CA LYS A 330 -5.88 23.56 6.65
C LYS A 330 -4.86 23.69 5.51
N THR A 331 -4.98 24.74 4.71
CA THR A 331 -4.07 25.03 3.59
C THR A 331 -2.82 25.81 4.03
N ASN A 332 -1.66 25.36 3.56
CA ASN A 332 -0.36 26.04 3.43
C ASN A 332 0.21 26.77 4.67
N VAL A 333 1.11 26.07 5.37
CA VAL A 333 2.16 26.68 6.18
C VAL A 333 3.49 26.22 5.59
N GLU A 334 4.37 27.15 5.19
CA GLU A 334 5.76 26.82 4.88
C GLU A 334 6.40 26.29 6.17
N ASP A 335 6.86 25.03 6.15
CA ASP A 335 7.45 24.38 7.31
C ASP A 335 8.89 23.92 7.05
N THR A 336 9.67 23.90 8.13
CA THR A 336 11.06 23.46 8.12
C THR A 336 11.24 22.01 7.67
N SER A 337 10.19 21.19 7.73
CA SER A 337 10.18 19.79 7.27
C SER A 337 10.42 19.63 5.77
N ASP A 338 10.08 20.64 4.96
CA ASP A 338 10.16 20.53 3.49
C ASP A 338 11.58 20.22 3.01
N LYS A 339 12.59 20.83 3.64
CA LYS A 339 14.00 20.57 3.32
C LYS A 339 14.38 19.11 3.57
N GLN A 340 13.89 18.52 4.65
CA GLN A 340 14.20 17.13 4.99
C GLN A 340 13.46 16.16 4.05
N LEU A 341 12.18 16.43 3.76
CA LEU A 341 11.39 15.64 2.80
C LEU A 341 12.02 15.63 1.41
N ASP A 342 12.52 16.77 0.94
CA ASP A 342 13.17 16.90 -0.37
C ASP A 342 14.52 16.15 -0.45
N LEU A 343 15.16 15.87 0.69
CA LEU A 343 16.35 15.03 0.74
C LEU A 343 16.02 13.54 0.84
N ASP A 344 14.98 13.17 1.58
CA ASP A 344 14.68 11.77 1.90
C ASP A 344 13.87 11.07 0.81
N ILE A 345 12.87 11.76 0.22
CA ILE A 345 11.97 11.18 -0.77
C ILE A 345 12.71 10.66 -2.01
N PRO A 346 13.67 11.40 -2.61
CA PRO A 346 14.40 10.91 -3.78
C PRO A 346 15.34 9.73 -3.50
N ARG A 347 15.54 9.35 -2.23
CA ARG A 347 16.36 8.19 -1.84
C ARG A 347 15.49 6.97 -1.51
N CYS A 348 14.18 7.16 -1.35
CA CYS A 348 13.24 6.13 -0.96
C CYS A 348 12.91 5.20 -2.14
N HIS A 349 13.18 3.90 -2.01
CA HIS A 349 12.76 2.84 -2.95
C HIS A 349 12.93 3.18 -4.44
N GLN A 350 14.08 3.74 -4.84
CA GLN A 350 14.34 4.21 -6.21
C GLN A 350 14.31 3.12 -7.29
N TYR A 351 14.28 1.84 -6.91
CA TYR A 351 14.06 0.73 -7.83
C TYR A 351 12.59 0.55 -8.24
N HIS A 352 11.63 1.15 -7.52
CA HIS A 352 10.22 1.03 -7.81
C HIS A 352 9.79 2.05 -8.88
N GLU A 353 9.10 1.59 -9.92
CA GLU A 353 8.70 2.37 -11.10
C GLU A 353 8.13 3.74 -10.74
N LEU A 354 7.10 3.79 -9.89
CA LEU A 354 6.49 5.07 -9.50
C LEU A 354 7.38 5.92 -8.59
N LEU A 355 8.09 5.32 -7.64
CA LEU A 355 8.84 6.05 -6.60
C LEU A 355 10.18 6.60 -7.11
N ALA A 356 10.64 6.12 -8.27
CA ALA A 356 11.74 6.70 -9.02
C ALA A 356 11.34 8.00 -9.76
N THR A 357 10.04 8.26 -9.94
CA THR A 357 9.56 9.39 -10.75
C THR A 357 9.31 10.65 -9.92
N PRO A 358 9.41 11.85 -10.55
CA PRO A 358 8.98 13.10 -9.92
C PRO A 358 7.52 13.10 -9.48
N LEU A 359 6.64 12.41 -10.23
CA LEU A 359 5.23 12.26 -9.85
C LEU A 359 5.07 11.50 -8.55
N GLY A 360 5.78 10.37 -8.40
CA GLY A 360 5.81 9.59 -7.17
C GLY A 360 6.35 10.40 -5.99
N HIS A 361 7.39 11.21 -6.22
CA HIS A 361 7.95 12.09 -5.19
C HIS A 361 6.94 13.13 -4.72
N GLN A 362 6.27 13.81 -5.66
CA GLN A 362 5.23 14.80 -5.35
C GLN A 362 4.06 14.16 -4.58
N LYS A 363 3.59 13.01 -5.05
CA LYS A 363 2.53 12.22 -4.40
C LYS A 363 2.92 11.81 -2.98
N LEU A 364 4.15 11.33 -2.76
CA LEU A 364 4.61 10.94 -1.43
C LEU A 364 4.78 12.15 -0.51
N LYS A 365 5.34 13.25 -1.03
CA LYS A 365 5.51 14.51 -0.30
C LYS A 365 4.17 15.03 0.21
N ARG A 366 3.15 15.06 -0.64
CA ARG A 366 1.78 15.50 -0.27
C ARG A 366 1.21 14.69 0.91
N VAL A 367 1.29 13.36 0.86
CA VAL A 367 0.80 12.50 1.96
C VAL A 367 1.57 12.74 3.26
N LEU A 368 2.90 12.85 3.19
CA LEU A 368 3.74 13.07 4.38
C LEU A 368 3.53 14.47 4.98
N LYS A 369 3.47 15.51 4.14
CA LYS A 369 3.15 16.87 4.59
C LYS A 369 1.77 16.95 5.22
N ALA A 370 0.78 16.24 4.67
CA ALA A 370 -0.53 16.18 5.27
C ALA A 370 -0.52 15.57 6.67
N TRP A 371 0.40 14.65 6.94
CA TRP A 371 0.56 14.06 8.27
C TRP A 371 1.33 14.95 9.25
N ILE A 372 2.35 15.66 8.78
CA ILE A 372 3.16 16.55 9.63
C ILE A 372 2.42 17.87 9.91
N VAL A 373 1.85 18.49 8.88
CA VAL A 373 1.36 19.88 8.91
C VAL A 373 -0.14 19.98 8.60
N CYS A 374 -0.85 18.86 8.41
CA CYS A 374 -2.29 18.88 8.11
C CYS A 374 -2.61 19.67 6.83
N GLU A 375 -1.90 19.40 5.74
CA GLU A 375 -2.10 19.99 4.41
C GLU A 375 -3.15 19.24 3.56
N LYS A 376 -3.92 19.98 2.74
CA LYS A 376 -4.91 19.43 1.78
C LYS A 376 -4.27 18.74 0.58
N GLY A 377 -4.94 17.75 -0.02
CA GLY A 377 -4.49 17.12 -1.27
C GLY A 377 -5.52 16.15 -1.89
N LYS A 378 -5.11 15.34 -2.88
CA LYS A 378 -5.96 14.35 -3.60
C LYS A 378 -5.59 12.88 -3.33
N GLN A 379 -5.28 12.56 -2.08
CA GLN A 379 -4.80 11.23 -1.67
C GLN A 379 -5.36 10.81 -0.31
N ALA A 380 -6.63 11.12 -0.06
CA ALA A 380 -7.22 11.00 1.25
C ALA A 380 -7.21 9.57 1.78
N LEU A 381 -7.49 8.58 0.92
CA LEU A 381 -7.43 7.17 1.30
C LEU A 381 -6.03 6.74 1.77
N ALA A 382 -4.97 7.21 1.08
CA ALA A 382 -3.59 6.87 1.45
C ALA A 382 -3.20 7.52 2.78
N PHE A 383 -3.58 8.78 2.96
CA PHE A 383 -3.34 9.53 4.20
C PHE A 383 -4.08 8.90 5.40
N THR A 384 -5.39 8.68 5.29
CA THR A 384 -6.21 8.08 6.36
C THR A 384 -5.71 6.66 6.68
N SER A 385 -5.35 5.87 5.66
CA SER A 385 -4.70 4.56 5.84
C SER A 385 -3.38 4.67 6.58
N MET A 386 -2.51 5.60 6.20
CA MET A 386 -1.23 5.81 6.88
C MET A 386 -1.42 6.21 8.34
N LYS A 387 -2.34 7.14 8.63
CA LYS A 387 -2.67 7.58 10.00
C LYS A 387 -3.20 6.42 10.84
N ALA A 388 -4.15 5.64 10.32
CA ALA A 388 -4.68 4.46 11.00
C ALA A 388 -3.60 3.39 11.23
N PHE A 389 -2.74 3.17 10.23
CA PHE A 389 -1.62 2.22 10.31
C PHE A 389 -0.59 2.64 11.37
N ILE A 390 -0.16 3.90 11.36
CA ILE A 390 0.78 4.44 12.36
C ILE A 390 0.18 4.33 13.76
N ASN A 391 -1.08 4.69 13.94
CA ASN A 391 -1.76 4.59 15.24
C ASN A 391 -1.87 3.15 15.77
N ARG A 392 -1.90 2.16 14.88
CA ARG A 392 -1.97 0.75 15.26
C ARG A 392 -0.59 0.13 15.52
N PHE A 393 0.39 0.39 14.66
CA PHE A 393 1.67 -0.34 14.67
C PHE A 393 2.86 0.49 15.13
N CYS A 394 2.85 1.81 14.90
CA CYS A 394 3.98 2.70 15.14
C CYS A 394 3.65 3.79 16.17
N LYS A 395 2.66 3.54 17.03
CA LYS A 395 2.25 4.51 18.06
C LYS A 395 3.41 4.77 19.01
N GLY A 396 3.77 6.05 19.17
CA GLY A 396 4.91 6.46 20.00
C GLY A 396 6.29 6.31 19.34
N PHE A 397 6.38 5.90 18.08
CA PHE A 397 7.68 5.75 17.39
C PHE A 397 8.25 7.10 16.97
N PHE A 398 7.38 8.00 16.49
CA PHE A 398 7.74 9.27 15.85
C PHE A 398 7.58 10.47 16.81
N VAL A 399 7.94 10.29 18.08
CA VAL A 399 8.02 11.36 19.08
C VAL A 399 9.48 11.76 19.32
N LEU A 400 9.73 12.94 19.87
CA LEU A 400 11.10 13.46 20.12
C LEU A 400 11.94 12.51 20.99
N ASP A 401 11.32 11.92 22.01
CA ASP A 401 11.96 10.91 22.86
C ASP A 401 11.18 9.60 22.84
N ASN A 402 11.61 8.68 21.97
CA ASN A 402 11.07 7.33 21.87
C ASN A 402 11.92 6.29 22.63
N SER A 403 12.90 6.74 23.43
CA SER A 403 13.91 5.86 24.03
C SER A 403 13.33 4.79 24.94
N THR A 404 12.31 5.14 25.74
CA THR A 404 11.62 4.21 26.65
C THR A 404 10.93 3.11 25.86
N LEU A 405 10.24 3.47 24.77
CA LEU A 405 9.54 2.52 23.92
C LEU A 405 10.53 1.62 23.17
N MET A 406 11.58 2.19 22.59
CA MET A 406 12.61 1.41 21.89
C MET A 406 13.32 0.44 22.83
N ARG A 407 13.67 0.86 24.05
CA ARG A 407 14.25 -0.02 25.06
C ARG A 407 13.32 -1.19 25.39
N GLU A 408 12.04 -0.92 25.61
CA GLU A 408 11.08 -1.98 25.92
C GLU A 408 10.90 -2.94 24.74
N LEU A 409 10.80 -2.42 23.51
CA LEU A 409 10.70 -3.27 22.30
C LEU A 409 11.94 -4.16 22.14
N MET A 410 13.14 -3.63 22.32
CA MET A 410 14.38 -4.42 22.24
C MET A 410 14.47 -5.48 23.34
N LEU A 411 14.07 -5.14 24.56
CA LEU A 411 14.04 -6.07 25.70
C LEU A 411 13.05 -7.20 25.44
N LYS A 412 11.84 -6.87 24.99
CA LYS A 412 10.79 -7.84 24.72
C LYS A 412 11.13 -8.71 23.53
N PHE A 413 11.79 -8.16 22.52
CA PHE A 413 12.32 -8.96 21.42
C PHE A 413 13.43 -9.91 21.88
N ARG A 414 14.34 -9.48 22.76
CA ARG A 414 15.33 -10.36 23.40
C ARG A 414 14.65 -11.50 24.15
N TYR A 415 13.58 -11.21 24.90
CA TYR A 415 12.80 -12.24 25.60
C TYR A 415 12.16 -13.25 24.67
N LEU A 416 11.58 -12.80 23.55
CA LEU A 416 11.05 -13.69 22.53
C LEU A 416 12.15 -14.61 21.98
N LEU A 417 13.33 -14.06 21.68
CA LEU A 417 14.47 -14.86 21.22
C LEU A 417 14.92 -15.87 22.28
N SER A 418 15.13 -15.45 23.53
CA SER A 418 15.50 -16.35 24.64
C SER A 418 14.47 -17.47 24.89
N PHE A 419 13.19 -17.19 24.63
CA PHE A 419 12.12 -18.18 24.75
C PHE A 419 12.17 -19.21 23.62
N HIS A 420 12.23 -18.76 22.36
CA HIS A 420 12.11 -19.61 21.16
C HIS A 420 13.44 -20.24 20.70
N ASP A 421 14.57 -19.56 20.88
CA ASP A 421 15.93 -20.06 20.57
C ASP A 421 16.94 -19.58 21.64
N PRO A 422 16.97 -20.26 22.81
CA PRO A 422 17.86 -19.87 23.90
C PRO A 422 19.34 -19.94 23.53
N ASP A 423 19.74 -20.94 22.73
CA ASP A 423 21.13 -21.15 22.35
C ASP A 423 21.64 -19.95 21.54
N LEU A 424 20.85 -19.51 20.56
CA LEU A 424 21.18 -18.36 19.74
C LEU A 424 21.15 -17.07 20.57
N SER A 425 20.14 -16.89 21.43
CA SER A 425 20.05 -15.72 22.31
C SER A 425 21.29 -15.54 23.17
N TYR A 426 21.80 -16.64 23.73
CA TYR A 426 23.02 -16.60 24.53
C TYR A 426 24.28 -16.38 23.71
N HIS A 427 24.41 -17.02 22.56
CA HIS A 427 25.54 -16.76 21.67
C HIS A 427 25.65 -15.27 21.34
N LEU A 428 24.53 -14.66 20.92
CA LEU A 428 24.45 -13.23 20.63
C LEU A 428 24.78 -12.38 21.86
N HIS A 429 24.28 -12.75 23.04
CA HIS A 429 24.65 -12.07 24.28
C HIS A 429 26.14 -12.20 24.61
N HIS A 430 26.73 -13.38 24.43
CA HIS A 430 28.12 -13.69 24.74
C HIS A 430 29.10 -12.90 23.86
N ILE A 431 28.78 -12.74 22.57
CA ILE A 431 29.55 -11.89 21.66
C ILE A 431 29.27 -10.37 21.86
N GLY A 432 28.40 -10.01 22.81
CA GLY A 432 28.06 -8.61 23.12
C GLY A 432 27.07 -7.96 22.14
N LEU A 433 26.32 -8.76 21.38
CA LEU A 433 25.41 -8.30 20.34
C LEU A 433 23.94 -8.34 20.78
N GLY A 434 23.46 -7.24 21.32
CA GLY A 434 22.04 -7.05 21.68
C GLY A 434 21.15 -6.66 20.49
N PRO A 435 19.82 -6.87 20.57
CA PRO A 435 18.87 -6.43 19.54
C PRO A 435 18.95 -4.95 19.15
N GLU A 436 19.34 -4.09 20.07
CA GLU A 436 19.52 -2.66 19.87
C GLU A 436 20.48 -2.31 18.72
N PHE A 437 21.38 -3.22 18.36
CA PHE A 437 22.33 -2.99 17.26
C PHE A 437 21.75 -3.28 15.87
N TYR A 438 20.73 -4.14 15.76
CA TYR A 438 20.24 -4.60 14.46
C TYR A 438 18.72 -4.45 14.26
N ALA A 439 17.91 -4.56 15.31
CA ALA A 439 16.45 -4.62 15.20
C ALA A 439 15.74 -3.25 15.27
N ILE A 440 16.43 -2.17 15.64
CA ILE A 440 15.80 -0.83 15.70
C ILE A 440 15.25 -0.43 14.32
N SER A 441 16.06 -0.56 13.27
CA SER A 441 15.64 -0.23 11.90
C SER A 441 14.54 -1.17 11.41
N TRP A 442 14.58 -2.45 11.82
CA TRP A 442 13.57 -3.45 11.49
C TRP A 442 12.19 -3.03 12.01
N PHE A 443 12.09 -2.61 13.27
CA PHE A 443 10.81 -2.27 13.87
C PHE A 443 10.36 -0.86 13.46
N MET A 444 11.25 0.13 13.47
CA MET A 444 10.91 1.51 13.10
C MET A 444 10.34 1.64 11.70
N THR A 445 10.80 0.79 10.77
CA THR A 445 10.34 0.79 9.38
C THR A 445 9.42 -0.38 9.06
N LEU A 446 9.07 -1.22 10.04
CA LEU A 446 8.36 -2.50 9.84
C LEU A 446 8.93 -3.29 8.64
N TYR A 447 10.26 -3.43 8.66
CA TYR A 447 11.10 -4.08 7.66
C TYR A 447 11.21 -3.39 6.30
N ALA A 448 10.54 -2.27 6.06
CA ALA A 448 10.55 -1.57 4.76
C ALA A 448 11.95 -1.13 4.31
N HIS A 449 12.87 -0.85 5.24
CA HIS A 449 14.26 -0.54 4.90
C HIS A 449 15.05 -1.76 4.41
N VAL A 450 14.63 -2.97 4.79
CA VAL A 450 15.45 -4.18 4.67
C VAL A 450 14.99 -5.07 3.51
N PHE A 451 13.68 -5.22 3.32
CA PHE A 451 13.14 -6.03 2.23
C PHE A 451 12.66 -5.18 1.05
N PRO A 452 12.73 -5.72 -0.18
CA PRO A 452 12.12 -5.10 -1.33
C PRO A 452 10.59 -5.05 -1.20
N ILE A 453 9.97 -4.07 -1.88
CA ILE A 453 8.57 -3.69 -1.66
C ILE A 453 7.55 -4.82 -1.91
N ASP A 454 7.85 -5.76 -2.81
CA ASP A 454 7.05 -6.95 -3.10
C ASP A 454 6.95 -7.87 -1.87
N LYS A 455 8.07 -8.08 -1.16
CA LYS A 455 8.12 -8.80 0.12
C LYS A 455 7.42 -8.00 1.24
N ILE A 456 7.53 -6.67 1.22
CA ILE A 456 6.86 -5.79 2.19
C ILE A 456 5.34 -5.89 2.10
N TYR A 457 4.76 -5.89 0.91
CA TYR A 457 3.32 -6.07 0.75
C TYR A 457 2.84 -7.36 1.40
N TYR A 458 3.57 -8.45 1.19
CA TYR A 458 3.22 -9.74 1.80
C TYR A 458 3.34 -9.73 3.33
N LEU A 459 4.39 -9.12 3.89
CA LEU A 459 4.51 -8.95 5.34
C LEU A 459 3.36 -8.11 5.92
N TRP A 460 3.06 -6.97 5.30
CA TRP A 460 2.07 -6.03 5.81
C TRP A 460 0.65 -6.54 5.64
N ASP A 461 0.34 -7.33 4.60
CA ASP A 461 -0.92 -8.07 4.48
C ASP A 461 -1.15 -8.91 5.76
N HIS A 462 -0.11 -9.59 6.26
CA HIS A 462 -0.19 -10.40 7.48
C HIS A 462 -0.12 -9.59 8.77
N PHE A 463 0.60 -8.47 8.82
CA PHE A 463 0.61 -7.60 10.01
C PHE A 463 -0.75 -6.94 10.25
N ILE A 464 -1.42 -6.51 9.18
CA ILE A 464 -2.74 -5.87 9.27
C ILE A 464 -3.81 -6.86 9.73
N VAL A 465 -3.77 -8.10 9.23
CA VAL A 465 -4.79 -9.12 9.53
C VAL A 465 -4.48 -9.91 10.80
N GLY A 466 -3.19 -10.11 11.09
CA GLY A 466 -2.69 -10.97 12.15
C GLY A 466 -2.76 -10.37 13.56
N PRO A 467 -2.23 -11.09 14.55
CA PRO A 467 -2.17 -10.61 15.93
C PRO A 467 -1.26 -9.40 16.07
N ASP A 468 -1.48 -8.62 17.12
CA ASP A 468 -0.60 -7.51 17.48
C ASP A 468 0.84 -8.02 17.69
N TYR A 469 1.81 -7.17 17.36
CA TYR A 469 3.25 -7.48 17.48
C TYR A 469 3.76 -8.65 16.64
N LEU A 470 3.00 -9.12 15.63
CA LEU A 470 3.46 -10.18 14.71
C LEU A 470 4.83 -9.86 14.09
N PHE A 471 5.10 -8.57 13.85
CA PHE A 471 6.39 -8.09 13.33
C PHE A 471 7.58 -8.46 14.24
N MET A 472 7.42 -8.58 15.56
CA MET A 472 8.50 -9.02 16.46
C MET A 472 8.82 -10.50 16.27
N TYR A 473 7.78 -11.34 16.08
CA TYR A 473 7.96 -12.76 15.80
C TYR A 473 8.57 -13.03 14.43
N VAL A 474 8.29 -12.18 13.44
CA VAL A 474 9.00 -12.21 12.16
C VAL A 474 10.50 -12.04 12.38
N GLY A 475 10.92 -11.11 13.26
CA GLY A 475 12.33 -10.92 13.60
C GLY A 475 12.96 -12.16 14.21
N VAL A 476 12.25 -12.89 15.06
CA VAL A 476 12.74 -14.17 15.62
C VAL A 476 12.90 -15.22 14.52
N SER A 477 11.96 -15.30 13.58
CA SER A 477 12.08 -16.25 12.47
C SER A 477 13.22 -15.90 11.50
N ILE A 478 13.49 -14.61 11.27
CA ILE A 478 14.67 -14.15 10.52
C ILE A 478 15.94 -14.70 11.18
N LEU A 479 16.09 -14.48 12.49
CA LEU A 479 17.24 -14.97 13.26
C LEU A 479 17.36 -16.50 13.22
N LYS A 480 16.22 -17.22 13.29
CA LYS A 480 16.20 -18.68 13.17
C LYS A 480 16.67 -19.18 11.80
N GLN A 481 16.34 -18.48 10.71
CA GLN A 481 16.81 -18.88 9.37
C GLN A 481 18.32 -18.66 9.21
N MET A 482 18.86 -17.62 9.86
CA MET A 482 20.29 -17.30 9.85
C MET A 482 21.08 -17.99 10.96
N ARG A 483 20.42 -18.85 11.75
CA ARG A 483 20.94 -19.41 13.00
C ARG A 483 22.32 -20.03 12.84
N ASP A 484 22.48 -20.92 11.86
CA ASP A 484 23.72 -21.68 11.69
C ASP A 484 24.90 -20.78 11.32
N GLN A 485 24.69 -19.76 10.48
CA GLN A 485 25.71 -18.75 10.15
C GLN A 485 26.05 -17.87 11.36
N LEU A 486 25.04 -17.47 12.14
CA LEU A 486 25.24 -16.62 13.32
C LEU A 486 26.07 -17.30 14.41
N PHE A 487 25.97 -18.62 14.58
CA PHE A 487 26.78 -19.36 15.56
C PHE A 487 28.29 -19.32 15.27
N GLU A 488 28.66 -19.17 14.00
CA GLU A 488 30.07 -19.07 13.58
C GLU A 488 30.60 -17.64 13.63
N CYS A 489 29.72 -16.65 13.79
CA CYS A 489 30.07 -15.23 13.77
C CYS A 489 30.52 -14.71 15.14
N ASP A 490 31.48 -13.78 15.10
CA ASP A 490 31.74 -12.81 16.16
C ASP A 490 30.84 -11.56 15.97
N PHE A 491 30.98 -10.57 16.85
CA PHE A 491 30.19 -9.33 16.81
C PHE A 491 30.19 -8.66 15.43
N THR A 492 31.37 -8.54 14.80
CA THR A 492 31.55 -7.79 13.55
C THR A 492 30.92 -8.54 12.38
N ASN A 493 31.17 -9.85 12.25
CA ASN A 493 30.62 -10.65 11.17
C ASN A 493 29.09 -10.77 11.27
N ALA A 494 28.55 -10.89 12.49
CA ALA A 494 27.11 -10.92 12.71
C ALA A 494 26.45 -9.58 12.32
N MET A 495 27.08 -8.45 12.61
CA MET A 495 26.58 -7.13 12.18
C MET A 495 26.54 -6.96 10.66
N LEU A 496 27.56 -7.48 9.96
CA LEU A 496 27.57 -7.49 8.49
C LEU A 496 26.42 -8.35 7.94
N LEU A 497 26.22 -9.53 8.52
CA LEU A 497 25.16 -10.44 8.09
C LEU A 497 23.76 -9.83 8.24
N PHE A 498 23.51 -9.06 9.31
CA PHE A 498 22.23 -8.36 9.49
C PHE A 498 21.97 -7.23 8.49
N SER A 499 23.00 -6.73 7.80
CA SER A 499 22.84 -5.74 6.74
C SER A 499 22.36 -6.33 5.41
N GLU A 500 22.48 -7.66 5.22
CA GLU A 500 22.18 -8.37 3.97
C GLU A 500 21.13 -9.49 4.19
N LEU A 501 19.85 -9.14 4.33
CA LEU A 501 18.76 -10.13 4.52
C LEU A 501 18.15 -10.67 3.22
N SER A 502 18.85 -10.58 2.09
CA SER A 502 18.30 -10.88 0.76
C SER A 502 17.84 -12.34 0.62
N GLU A 503 18.59 -13.28 1.22
CA GLU A 503 18.34 -14.73 1.18
C GLU A 503 17.17 -15.18 2.06
N VAL A 504 16.67 -14.32 2.95
CA VAL A 504 15.60 -14.68 3.88
C VAL A 504 14.28 -14.97 3.15
N ASN A 505 13.69 -16.11 3.50
CA ASN A 505 12.39 -16.55 3.00
C ASN A 505 11.24 -15.99 3.87
N VAL A 506 10.54 -15.00 3.34
CA VAL A 506 9.47 -14.29 4.05
C VAL A 506 8.22 -15.17 4.27
N GLU A 507 7.92 -16.10 3.37
CA GLU A 507 6.80 -17.05 3.57
C GLU A 507 7.03 -17.91 4.81
N THR A 508 8.26 -18.41 4.97
CA THR A 508 8.68 -19.17 6.16
C THR A 508 8.65 -18.29 7.40
N CYS A 509 9.07 -17.02 7.30
CA CYS A 509 8.95 -16.06 8.41
C CYS A 509 7.53 -15.91 8.93
N ILE A 510 6.55 -15.83 8.04
CA ILE A 510 5.14 -15.71 8.41
C ILE A 510 4.63 -16.99 9.06
N VAL A 511 4.91 -18.16 8.49
CA VAL A 511 4.47 -19.45 9.06
C VAL A 511 5.03 -19.65 10.47
N ASP A 512 6.33 -19.43 10.64
CA ASP A 512 7.00 -19.54 11.93
C ASP A 512 6.48 -18.49 12.92
N SER A 513 6.30 -17.23 12.52
CA SER A 513 5.82 -16.16 13.42
C SER A 513 4.40 -16.40 13.92
N ILE A 514 3.50 -16.93 13.08
CA ILE A 514 2.16 -17.36 13.50
C ILE A 514 2.24 -18.54 14.48
N ARG A 515 3.17 -19.48 14.27
CA ARG A 515 3.40 -20.59 15.21
C ARG A 515 3.94 -20.06 16.55
N PHE A 516 4.94 -19.18 16.51
CA PHE A 516 5.55 -18.59 17.70
C PHE A 516 4.54 -17.81 18.54
N SER A 517 3.75 -16.95 17.91
CA SER A 517 2.72 -16.18 18.61
C SER A 517 1.68 -17.04 19.35
N LYS A 518 1.34 -18.22 18.82
CA LYS A 518 0.39 -19.15 19.47
C LYS A 518 0.94 -19.85 20.72
N VAL A 519 2.26 -20.07 20.79
CA VAL A 519 2.89 -20.81 21.89
C VAL A 519 3.61 -19.92 22.89
N THR A 520 3.67 -18.61 22.63
CA THR A 520 4.31 -17.64 23.52
C THR A 520 3.34 -17.23 24.62
N PRO A 521 3.71 -17.36 25.90
CA PRO A 521 2.94 -16.80 27.01
C PRO A 521 2.66 -15.30 26.84
N PRO A 522 1.40 -14.84 26.92
CA PRO A 522 1.06 -13.42 26.83
C PRO A 522 1.83 -12.52 27.79
N SER A 523 2.19 -13.01 28.98
CA SER A 523 2.93 -12.23 29.97
C SER A 523 4.32 -11.78 29.48
N ILE A 524 4.91 -12.50 28.52
CA ILE A 524 6.21 -12.11 27.95
C ILE A 524 6.13 -10.72 27.30
N LEU A 525 5.01 -10.44 26.63
CA LEU A 525 4.74 -9.17 25.96
C LEU A 525 3.88 -8.21 26.80
N GLU A 526 3.65 -8.51 28.08
CA GLU A 526 2.89 -7.66 28.99
C GLU A 526 3.52 -6.26 29.09
N ASN A 527 2.67 -5.25 29.36
CA ASN A 527 3.01 -3.82 29.45
C ASN A 527 3.42 -3.12 28.16
N LEU A 528 3.76 -3.83 27.07
CA LEU A 528 4.10 -3.18 25.79
C LEU A 528 2.97 -2.30 25.27
N LYS A 529 1.73 -2.81 25.31
CA LYS A 529 0.55 -2.07 24.88
C LYS A 529 0.35 -0.80 25.70
N MET A 530 0.47 -0.90 27.02
CA MET A 530 0.37 0.23 27.93
C MET A 530 1.46 1.28 27.68
N ILE A 531 2.70 0.85 27.42
CA ILE A 531 3.83 1.76 27.13
C ILE A 531 3.61 2.49 25.80
N MET A 532 3.16 1.79 24.76
CA MET A 532 2.79 2.42 23.48
C MET A 532 1.61 3.40 23.60
N GLU A 533 0.71 3.20 24.57
CA GLU A 533 -0.40 4.11 24.84
C GLU A 533 0.01 5.33 25.68
N THR A 534 0.94 5.15 26.62
CA THR A 534 1.38 6.19 27.58
C THR A 534 2.51 7.09 27.07
N SER A 535 3.28 6.67 26.06
CA SER A 535 4.40 7.43 25.49
C SER A 535 4.03 8.80 24.91
N MET A 536 2.74 9.10 24.75
CA MET A 536 2.23 10.42 24.30
C MET A 536 2.05 11.43 25.44
N ALA A 537 2.02 11.00 26.71
CA ALA A 537 1.64 11.85 27.84
C ALA A 537 2.81 12.55 28.54
N ASN A 538 4.04 12.03 28.40
CA ASN A 538 5.22 12.53 29.11
C ASN A 538 6.18 13.25 28.16
N ASN A 539 5.93 14.54 27.90
CA ASN A 539 6.85 15.43 27.17
C ASN A 539 7.91 16.09 28.08
N SER A 540 8.28 15.47 29.21
CA SER A 540 9.37 15.98 30.04
C SER A 540 10.71 15.35 29.59
N PRO A 541 11.69 16.14 29.13
CA PRO A 541 12.97 15.61 28.69
C PRO A 541 13.73 15.07 29.91
N THR A 542 13.85 13.75 30.03
CA THR A 542 14.73 13.14 31.02
C THR A 542 16.18 13.45 30.65
N LYS A 543 16.87 14.23 31.50
CA LYS A 543 18.27 14.68 31.32
C LYS A 543 19.32 13.56 31.40
N SER A 544 18.94 12.31 31.63
CA SER A 544 19.90 11.20 31.66
C SER A 544 20.26 10.79 30.24
N ARG A 545 21.54 10.94 29.86
CA ARG A 545 22.08 10.33 28.65
C ARG A 545 21.74 8.84 28.65
N PHE A 546 21.09 8.45 27.57
CA PHE A 546 20.69 7.10 27.24
C PHE A 546 21.87 6.12 27.28
N SER A 547 21.72 5.02 28.01
CA SER A 547 22.64 3.88 28.01
C SER A 547 21.82 2.60 27.91
N PHE A 548 21.91 1.90 26.78
CA PHE A 548 21.35 0.54 26.65
C PHE A 548 21.94 -0.43 27.68
N LEU A 549 23.13 -0.13 28.19
CA LEU A 549 23.95 -0.99 29.04
C LEU A 549 23.64 -0.87 30.55
N SER A 550 22.80 0.10 30.97
CA SER A 550 22.60 0.36 32.40
C SER A 550 21.58 -0.55 33.08
N ASN A 551 20.69 -1.21 32.32
CA ASN A 551 19.77 -2.19 32.88
C ASN A 551 20.35 -3.59 32.69
N LYS A 552 20.92 -4.15 33.75
CA LYS A 552 21.11 -5.60 33.92
C LYS A 552 19.77 -6.33 34.10
N SER A 553 18.74 -5.95 33.33
CA SER A 553 17.48 -6.67 33.32
C SER A 553 17.74 -8.05 32.72
N SER A 554 17.39 -9.10 33.46
CA SER A 554 17.61 -10.52 33.15
C SER A 554 17.51 -10.85 31.67
N ILE A 555 18.37 -11.73 31.15
CA ILE A 555 18.37 -12.16 29.72
C ILE A 555 17.08 -12.93 29.35
N ILE A 556 16.33 -13.35 30.38
CA ILE A 556 15.27 -14.34 30.31
C ILE A 556 13.92 -13.68 30.64
N PRO A 557 12.83 -14.02 29.93
CA PRO A 557 11.50 -13.54 30.27
C PRO A 557 11.03 -14.03 31.63
N THR A 558 10.26 -13.19 32.31
CA THR A 558 9.39 -13.63 33.42
C THR A 558 8.02 -14.03 32.88
N ILE A 559 7.39 -15.00 33.55
CA ILE A 559 6.04 -15.45 33.22
C ILE A 559 5.08 -15.18 34.37
N SER A 560 3.82 -14.87 34.05
CA SER A 560 2.77 -14.72 35.04
C SER A 560 2.39 -16.09 35.64
N LEU A 561 1.77 -16.07 36.82
CA LEU A 561 1.23 -17.31 37.42
C LEU A 561 0.14 -17.93 36.54
N GLN A 562 -0.69 -17.12 35.87
CA GLN A 562 -1.74 -17.61 34.97
C GLN A 562 -1.14 -18.37 33.79
N ASP A 563 -0.10 -17.81 33.17
CA ASP A 563 0.57 -18.47 32.05
C ASP A 563 1.34 -19.71 32.51
N PHE A 564 1.93 -19.67 33.70
CA PHE A 564 2.54 -20.84 34.33
C PHE A 564 1.56 -22.01 34.45
N GLU A 565 0.31 -21.76 34.87
CA GLU A 565 -0.72 -22.81 34.97
C GLU A 565 -1.01 -23.51 33.65
N ILE A 566 -0.89 -22.79 32.53
CA ILE A 566 -1.13 -23.32 31.18
C ILE A 566 0.07 -24.15 30.71
N ILE A 567 1.30 -23.67 30.92
CA ILE A 567 2.50 -24.31 30.35
C ILE A 567 3.12 -25.39 31.24
N ARG A 568 2.79 -25.43 32.54
CA ARG A 568 3.43 -26.30 33.54
C ARG A 568 3.45 -27.79 33.19
N GLU A 569 2.41 -28.29 32.49
CA GLU A 569 2.30 -29.72 32.16
C GLU A 569 3.37 -30.18 31.16
N ASN A 570 3.88 -29.24 30.36
CA ASN A 570 4.94 -29.48 29.37
C ASN A 570 6.26 -28.82 29.78
N SER A 571 6.45 -28.60 31.08
CA SER A 571 7.59 -27.87 31.62
C SER A 571 8.35 -28.65 32.70
N ILE A 572 9.68 -28.52 32.69
CA ILE A 572 10.56 -28.91 33.77
C ILE A 572 10.71 -27.71 34.69
N ILE A 573 10.26 -27.86 35.94
CA ILE A 573 10.28 -26.79 36.92
C ILE A 573 11.51 -26.97 37.80
N VAL A 574 12.36 -25.96 37.83
CA VAL A 574 13.58 -25.94 38.62
C VAL A 574 13.42 -24.85 39.68
N ASP A 575 13.53 -25.23 40.94
CA ASP A 575 13.46 -24.30 42.07
C ASP A 575 14.86 -24.03 42.59
N SER A 576 15.34 -22.80 42.36
CA SER A 576 16.65 -22.33 42.82
C SER A 576 16.58 -21.53 44.11
N ARG A 577 15.41 -21.43 44.75
CA ARG A 577 15.26 -20.75 46.03
C ARG A 577 16.02 -21.51 47.13
N PRO A 578 16.43 -20.82 48.21
CA PRO A 578 17.05 -21.46 49.37
C PRO A 578 16.23 -22.64 49.87
N ILE A 579 16.92 -23.71 50.30
CA ILE A 579 16.30 -24.97 50.73
C ILE A 579 15.25 -24.79 51.83
N GLU A 580 15.40 -23.78 52.69
CA GLU A 580 14.44 -23.44 53.73
C GLU A 580 13.08 -23.02 53.17
N LYS A 581 13.06 -22.20 52.11
CA LYS A 581 11.82 -21.78 51.44
C LYS A 581 11.20 -22.91 50.64
N PHE A 582 12.03 -23.71 49.97
CA PHE A 582 11.58 -24.92 49.28
C PHE A 582 10.85 -25.87 50.25
N LYS A 583 11.41 -26.10 51.44
CA LYS A 583 10.80 -26.93 52.50
C LYS A 583 9.51 -26.35 53.06
N LYS A 584 9.38 -25.01 53.15
CA LYS A 584 8.14 -24.34 53.60
C LYS A 584 7.01 -24.47 52.58
N GLY A 585 7.34 -24.54 51.29
CA GLY A 585 6.37 -24.72 50.22
C GLY A 585 7.03 -24.65 48.85
N HIS A 586 6.81 -25.69 48.04
CA HIS A 586 7.29 -25.79 46.67
C HIS A 586 6.21 -26.38 45.77
N PHE A 587 6.41 -26.24 44.47
CA PHE A 587 5.54 -26.87 43.50
C PHE A 587 5.81 -28.39 43.47
N PRO A 588 4.79 -29.27 43.53
CA PRO A 588 5.04 -30.71 43.73
C PRO A 588 5.97 -31.38 42.71
N THR A 589 6.03 -30.88 41.47
CA THR A 589 6.90 -31.42 40.42
C THR A 589 8.21 -30.65 40.24
N SER A 590 8.50 -29.68 41.12
CA SER A 590 9.73 -28.90 41.00
C SER A 590 10.96 -29.64 41.53
N ILE A 591 12.06 -29.49 40.82
CA ILE A 591 13.37 -30.04 41.18
C ILE A 591 14.12 -28.94 41.93
N CYS A 592 14.44 -29.18 43.20
CA CYS A 592 15.27 -28.26 43.96
C CYS A 592 16.72 -28.33 43.46
N VAL A 593 17.27 -27.21 43.01
CA VAL A 593 18.66 -27.08 42.60
C VAL A 593 19.30 -26.02 43.49
N ILE A 594 20.20 -26.46 44.37
CA ILE A 594 20.97 -25.55 45.24
C ILE A 594 22.08 -24.95 44.38
N PRO A 595 22.14 -23.61 44.21
CA PRO A 595 23.20 -22.98 43.44
C PRO A 595 24.54 -23.10 44.19
N MET A 596 25.24 -24.20 43.98
CA MET A 596 26.64 -24.35 44.38
C MET A 596 27.49 -23.63 43.32
N ASN A 597 27.98 -22.43 43.63
CA ASN A 597 28.91 -21.62 42.82
C ASN A 597 28.36 -20.89 41.56
N PHE A 598 27.05 -20.75 41.38
CA PHE A 598 26.50 -19.90 40.32
C PHE A 598 26.42 -18.45 40.79
N THR A 599 27.16 -17.55 40.14
CA THR A 599 27.26 -16.12 40.53
C THR A 599 26.04 -15.29 40.13
N SER A 600 25.13 -15.83 39.32
CA SER A 600 23.84 -15.20 38.97
C SER A 600 22.77 -16.25 38.62
N SER A 601 21.50 -15.94 38.90
CA SER A 601 20.33 -16.77 38.54
C SER A 601 20.21 -17.08 37.03
N ASP A 602 20.73 -16.19 36.19
CA ASP A 602 20.83 -16.34 34.73
C ASP A 602 21.73 -17.51 34.31
N SER A 603 22.83 -17.77 35.02
CA SER A 603 23.78 -18.84 34.67
C SER A 603 23.23 -20.26 34.91
N LEU A 604 22.35 -20.41 35.91
CA LEU A 604 21.74 -21.69 36.29
C LEU A 604 20.60 -22.10 35.33
N SER A 605 19.68 -21.17 35.04
CA SER A 605 18.59 -21.43 34.08
C SER A 605 19.12 -21.71 32.68
N PHE A 606 20.19 -21.02 32.29
CA PHE A 606 20.82 -21.18 30.99
C PHE A 606 21.51 -22.55 30.84
N GLY A 607 22.34 -22.95 31.82
CA GLY A 607 23.00 -24.26 31.80
C GLY A 607 22.03 -25.45 31.83
N LEU A 608 20.88 -25.30 32.49
CA LEU A 608 19.85 -26.34 32.55
C LEU A 608 19.04 -26.48 31.25
N LYS A 609 18.85 -25.40 30.49
CA LYS A 609 18.16 -25.43 29.18
C LYS A 609 19.02 -26.11 28.10
N LEU A 610 20.36 -26.01 28.22
CA LEU A 610 21.33 -26.70 27.36
C LEU A 610 21.37 -28.22 27.58
N LEU A 611 21.02 -28.69 28.78
CA LEU A 611 21.12 -30.09 29.21
C LEU A 611 19.83 -30.90 29.05
N LEU A 612 18.67 -30.24 28.91
CA LEU A 612 17.36 -30.89 28.90
C LEU A 612 16.76 -30.90 27.48
N GLN A 613 16.07 -31.99 27.13
CA GLN A 613 15.58 -32.29 25.78
C GLN A 613 14.87 -31.09 25.11
N LYS A 614 15.13 -30.90 23.81
CA LYS A 614 14.64 -29.81 22.93
C LYS A 614 13.11 -29.59 22.89
N ASN A 615 12.31 -30.39 23.59
CA ASN A 615 10.83 -30.40 23.49
C ASN A 615 10.10 -30.02 24.79
N CYS A 616 10.78 -29.67 25.88
CA CYS A 616 10.15 -29.24 27.14
C CYS A 616 10.62 -27.83 27.55
N TYR A 617 9.72 -27.02 28.09
CA TYR A 617 10.09 -25.71 28.64
C TYR A 617 10.83 -25.88 29.97
N THR A 618 11.86 -25.08 30.24
CA THR A 618 12.49 -25.03 31.57
C THR A 618 12.03 -23.78 32.29
N ILE A 619 11.37 -23.94 33.44
CA ILE A 619 10.86 -22.83 34.26
C ILE A 619 11.72 -22.74 35.52
N LEU A 620 12.42 -21.62 35.67
CA LEU A 620 13.19 -21.34 36.86
C LEU A 620 12.33 -20.58 37.87
N VAL A 621 12.18 -21.15 39.07
CA VAL A 621 11.64 -20.46 40.24
C VAL A 621 12.81 -19.94 41.05
N SER A 622 13.06 -18.64 40.96
CA SER A 622 14.07 -17.94 41.75
C SER A 622 13.43 -16.88 42.64
N GLU A 623 14.18 -16.39 43.62
CA GLU A 623 13.82 -15.12 44.26
C GLU A 623 14.02 -14.01 43.24
N ARG A 624 13.14 -13.00 43.22
CA ARG A 624 13.44 -11.78 42.49
C ARG A 624 14.70 -11.21 43.12
N GLU A 625 15.79 -11.11 42.35
CA GLU A 625 16.84 -10.16 42.66
C GLU A 625 16.15 -8.79 42.67
N ILE A 626 16.00 -8.21 43.86
CA ILE A 626 15.50 -6.85 43.99
C ILE A 626 16.64 -5.99 43.46
N ASP A 627 16.56 -5.58 42.20
CA ASP A 627 17.35 -4.46 41.71
C ASP A 627 17.00 -3.27 42.61
N GLU A 628 17.98 -2.74 43.36
CA GLU A 628 17.84 -1.59 44.27
C GLU A 628 17.55 -0.26 43.52
N VAL A 629 16.86 -0.29 42.39
CA VAL A 629 16.42 0.90 41.67
C VAL A 629 14.94 0.76 41.32
N ASN A 630 14.13 1.33 42.21
CA ASN A 630 12.66 1.49 42.25
C ASN A 630 11.89 0.48 43.11
#